data_AF-A0A9D3UGE8-F1
#
_entry.id   AF-A0A9D3UGE8-F1
#
_cell.length_a   1.000
_cell.length_b   1.000
_cell.length_c   1.000
_cell.angle_alpha   90.00
_cell.angle_beta   90.00
_cell.angle_gamma   90.00
#
_symmetry.space_group_name_H-M   'P 1'
#
loop_
_entity.id
_entity.type
_entity.pdbx_description
1 polymer ?
#
loop_
_entity_poly.entity_id
_entity_poly.type
_entity_poly.pdbx_seq_one_letter_code
_entity_poly.pdbx_strand_id
1 'polypeptide(L)'
;MYRTNFGIGHSIKDLLEAHIPPGGRLGRGHKGLYDTINNSIHFQLGLALASLGVITSFVAQHLYFLPAYAFIDFTTQVALYTHHQYIAGFIMTGAFAHGAIFFIRDYNPEQNEDNVLARMLDHKEAIISHLSWASLFLGFHTLGLYVHNDVMLAFGTPEKQILIEPTGAKPGKLAWASAPPKM
;
A
#
# COMPACT_ATOMS: atom_id res chain seq x y z
N MET A 1 -20.80 -9.24 -14.50
CA MET A 1 -19.52 -8.56 -14.83
C MET A 1 -18.60 -9.53 -15.58
N TYR A 2 -18.16 -10.62 -14.95
CA TYR A 2 -17.33 -11.63 -15.62
C TYR A 2 -18.17 -12.68 -16.36
N ARG A 3 -17.65 -13.17 -17.49
CA ARG A 3 -18.31 -14.18 -18.33
C ARG A 3 -18.30 -15.56 -17.65
N THR A 4 -19.40 -16.28 -17.73
CA THR A 4 -19.56 -17.65 -17.23
C THR A 4 -20.20 -18.54 -18.30
N ASN A 5 -20.67 -19.74 -17.93
CA ASN A 5 -21.31 -20.70 -18.83
C ASN A 5 -22.57 -20.16 -19.54
N PHE A 6 -23.11 -19.02 -19.10
CA PHE A 6 -24.27 -18.36 -19.71
C PHE A 6 -23.92 -17.45 -20.89
N GLY A 7 -22.65 -17.39 -21.32
CA GLY A 7 -22.21 -16.65 -22.51
C GLY A 7 -22.19 -15.12 -22.38
N ILE A 8 -22.81 -14.55 -21.33
CA ILE A 8 -22.87 -13.11 -21.07
C ILE A 8 -21.80 -12.69 -20.07
N GLY A 9 -21.08 -11.60 -20.36
CA GLY A 9 -20.07 -10.99 -19.48
C GLY A 9 -18.71 -10.80 -20.16
N HIS A 10 -17.74 -10.28 -19.40
CA HIS A 10 -16.38 -9.99 -19.86
C HIS A 10 -15.39 -11.13 -19.53
N SER A 11 -14.50 -11.44 -20.47
CA SER A 11 -13.30 -12.24 -20.23
C SER A 11 -12.23 -11.34 -19.61
N ILE A 12 -11.66 -11.74 -18.46
CA ILE A 12 -10.59 -10.97 -17.80
C ILE A 12 -9.34 -10.93 -18.69
N LYS A 13 -9.05 -12.02 -19.41
CA LYS A 13 -7.92 -12.09 -20.35
C LYS A 13 -8.06 -11.03 -21.43
N ASP A 14 -9.21 -11.00 -22.09
CA ASP A 14 -9.49 -10.04 -23.18
C ASP A 14 -9.43 -8.60 -22.67
N LEU A 15 -9.96 -8.35 -21.46
CA LEU A 15 -9.90 -7.03 -20.83
C LEU A 15 -8.46 -6.57 -20.57
N LEU A 16 -7.61 -7.46 -20.04
CA LEU A 16 -6.21 -7.15 -19.78
C LEU A 16 -5.45 -6.91 -21.09
N GLU A 17 -5.62 -7.78 -22.09
CA GLU A 17 -4.92 -7.65 -23.38
C GLU A 17 -5.33 -6.40 -24.17
N ALA A 18 -6.61 -5.99 -24.06
CA ALA A 18 -7.11 -4.76 -24.69
C ALA A 18 -6.67 -3.49 -23.96
N HIS A 19 -6.33 -3.57 -22.67
CA HIS A 19 -5.96 -2.41 -21.86
C HIS A 19 -4.48 -2.04 -22.05
N ILE A 20 -4.19 -1.41 -23.19
CA ILE A 20 -2.87 -0.86 -23.51
C ILE A 20 -2.95 0.67 -23.38
N PRO A 21 -2.07 1.30 -22.59
CA PRO A 21 -2.14 2.74 -22.38
C PRO A 21 -1.84 3.50 -23.68
N PRO A 22 -2.59 4.58 -23.98
CA PRO A 22 -2.49 5.29 -25.26
C PRO A 22 -1.12 5.98 -25.46
N GLY A 23 -0.41 6.26 -24.37
CA GLY A 23 0.89 6.93 -24.43
C GLY A 23 2.07 6.05 -24.83
N GLY A 24 1.89 4.72 -25.00
CA GLY A 24 2.95 3.80 -25.44
C GLY A 24 4.15 3.62 -24.49
N ARG A 25 4.20 4.35 -23.37
CA ARG A 25 5.34 4.37 -22.43
C ARG A 25 5.48 3.09 -21.58
N LEU A 26 4.50 2.19 -21.60
CA LEU A 26 4.45 0.96 -20.81
C LEU A 26 4.54 -0.32 -21.67
N GLY A 27 5.17 -0.22 -22.85
CA GLY A 27 5.42 -1.37 -23.74
C GLY A 27 4.14 -2.07 -24.18
N ARG A 28 4.15 -3.41 -24.13
CA ARG A 28 2.99 -4.27 -24.44
C ARG A 28 1.87 -4.22 -23.39
N GLY A 29 1.99 -3.41 -22.34
CA GLY A 29 0.95 -3.22 -21.33
C GLY A 29 0.71 -4.49 -20.51
N HIS A 30 -0.55 -4.89 -20.35
CA HIS A 30 -0.95 -6.03 -19.51
C HIS A 30 -0.96 -7.40 -20.22
N LYS A 31 -0.43 -7.49 -21.44
CA LYS A 31 -0.37 -8.76 -22.19
C LYS A 31 0.41 -9.83 -21.41
N GLY A 32 -0.12 -11.05 -21.40
CA GLY A 32 0.46 -12.20 -20.69
C GLY A 32 0.24 -12.23 -19.17
N LEU A 33 -0.29 -11.15 -18.57
CA LEU A 33 -0.52 -11.11 -17.12
C LEU A 33 -1.58 -12.10 -16.65
N TYR A 34 -2.64 -12.31 -17.42
CA TYR A 34 -3.71 -13.25 -17.04
C TYR A 34 -3.15 -14.65 -16.78
N ASP A 35 -2.37 -15.16 -17.74
CA ASP A 35 -1.76 -16.48 -17.63
C ASP A 35 -0.64 -16.49 -16.56
N THR A 36 0.15 -15.42 -16.45
CA THR A 36 1.19 -15.29 -15.41
C THR A 36 0.61 -15.34 -14.00
N ILE A 37 -0.53 -14.67 -13.77
CA ILE A 37 -1.25 -14.69 -12.49
C ILE A 37 -1.88 -16.07 -12.25
N ASN A 38 -2.63 -16.58 -13.23
CA ASN A 38 -3.42 -17.80 -13.01
C ASN A 38 -2.57 -19.06 -12.89
N ASN A 39 -1.37 -19.08 -13.47
CA ASN A 39 -0.48 -20.24 -13.40
C ASN A 39 0.46 -20.21 -12.18
N SER A 40 0.50 -19.13 -11.39
CA SER A 40 1.32 -19.05 -10.18
C SER A 40 0.48 -18.88 -8.92
N ILE A 41 0.53 -19.89 -8.04
CA ILE A 41 -0.07 -19.82 -6.70
C ILE A 41 0.67 -18.79 -5.83
N HIS A 42 1.98 -18.63 -6.01
CA HIS A 42 2.75 -17.64 -5.27
C HIS A 42 2.36 -16.21 -5.64
N PHE A 43 2.09 -15.93 -6.92
CA PHE A 43 1.63 -14.62 -7.34
C PHE A 43 0.21 -14.32 -6.83
N GLN A 44 -0.70 -15.30 -6.93
CA GLN A 44 -2.06 -15.18 -6.37
C GLN A 44 -2.04 -14.95 -4.85
N LEU A 45 -1.25 -15.73 -4.12
CA LEU A 45 -1.12 -15.59 -2.67
C LEU A 45 -0.50 -14.24 -2.31
N GLY A 46 0.53 -13.78 -3.04
CA GLY A 46 1.11 -12.45 -2.86
C GLY A 46 0.07 -11.33 -3.00
N LEU A 47 -0.75 -11.36 -4.05
CA LEU A 47 -1.81 -10.37 -4.28
C LEU A 47 -2.94 -10.45 -3.24
N ALA A 48 -3.34 -11.66 -2.84
CA ALA A 48 -4.36 -11.86 -1.82
C ALA A 48 -3.89 -11.32 -0.46
N LEU A 49 -2.65 -11.61 -0.07
CA LEU A 49 -2.05 -11.07 1.15
C LEU A 49 -1.91 -9.54 1.08
N ALA A 50 -1.47 -8.98 -0.05
CA ALA A 50 -1.37 -7.51 -0.19
C ALA A 50 -2.73 -6.82 -0.02
N SER A 51 -3.77 -7.32 -0.69
CA SER A 51 -5.12 -6.75 -0.57
C SER A 51 -5.70 -6.92 0.84
N LEU A 52 -5.53 -8.11 1.44
CA LEU A 52 -5.99 -8.38 2.80
C LEU A 52 -5.24 -7.51 3.82
N GLY A 53 -3.92 -7.37 3.71
CA GLY A 53 -3.11 -6.55 4.62
C GLY A 53 -3.54 -5.07 4.62
N VAL A 54 -3.83 -4.52 3.43
CA VAL A 54 -4.40 -3.16 3.31
C VAL A 54 -5.74 -3.06 4.02
N ILE A 55 -6.65 -4.02 3.79
CA ILE A 55 -7.97 -4.03 4.42
C ILE A 55 -7.86 -4.23 5.94
N THR A 56 -6.97 -5.08 6.43
CA THR A 56 -6.75 -5.28 7.87
C THR A 56 -6.25 -3.99 8.54
N SER A 57 -5.34 -3.26 7.91
CA SER A 57 -4.91 -1.94 8.43
C SER A 57 -6.04 -0.92 8.38
N PHE A 58 -6.83 -0.91 7.30
CA PHE A 58 -8.02 -0.07 7.16
C PHE A 58 -9.04 -0.34 8.27
N VAL A 59 -9.32 -1.61 8.58
CA VAL A 59 -10.21 -2.02 9.68
C VAL A 59 -9.73 -1.46 11.02
N ALA A 60 -8.43 -1.54 11.31
CA ALA A 60 -7.88 -0.99 12.55
C ALA A 60 -8.12 0.53 12.66
N GLN A 61 -7.87 1.28 11.58
CA GLN A 61 -8.12 2.73 11.55
C GLN A 61 -9.60 3.06 11.73
N HIS A 62 -10.49 2.30 11.06
CA HIS A 62 -11.92 2.55 11.08
C HIS A 62 -12.56 2.16 12.41
N LEU A 63 -12.18 1.05 13.03
CA LEU A 63 -12.71 0.66 14.35
C LEU A 63 -12.28 1.62 15.47
N TYR A 64 -11.10 2.22 15.35
CA TYR A 64 -10.64 3.24 16.29
C TYR A 64 -11.43 4.56 16.13
N PHE A 65 -11.64 5.02 14.90
CA PHE A 65 -12.31 6.30 14.62
C PHE A 65 -13.84 6.22 14.63
N LEU A 66 -14.41 5.08 14.21
CA LEU A 66 -15.85 4.80 14.13
C LEU A 66 -16.16 3.51 14.92
N PRO A 67 -16.31 3.59 16.25
CA PRO A 67 -16.59 2.43 17.08
C PRO A 67 -17.87 1.71 16.64
N ALA A 68 -17.74 0.47 16.18
CA ALA A 68 -18.86 -0.35 15.72
C ALA A 68 -19.58 -1.09 16.85
N TYR A 69 -18.98 -1.17 18.04
CA TYR A 69 -19.51 -1.89 19.20
C TYR A 69 -19.90 -0.91 20.31
N ALA A 70 -21.11 -1.09 20.85
CA ALA A 70 -21.56 -0.34 22.01
C ALA A 70 -20.71 -0.68 23.24
N PHE A 71 -20.37 0.34 24.03
CA PHE A 71 -19.66 0.20 25.30
C PHE A 71 -18.25 -0.44 25.23
N ILE A 72 -17.57 -0.34 24.08
CA ILE A 72 -16.18 -0.77 23.98
C ILE A 72 -15.29 0.07 24.94
N ASP A 73 -14.53 -0.60 25.81
CA ASP A 73 -13.62 0.06 26.74
C ASP A 73 -12.27 0.40 26.08
N PHE A 74 -11.53 1.33 26.70
CA PHE A 74 -10.26 1.81 26.16
C PHE A 74 -9.20 0.71 26.00
N THR A 75 -9.10 -0.21 26.95
CA THR A 75 -8.10 -1.27 26.90
C THR A 75 -8.39 -2.21 25.73
N THR A 76 -9.66 -2.59 25.57
CA THR A 76 -10.11 -3.40 24.43
C THR A 76 -9.89 -2.68 23.10
N GLN A 77 -10.16 -1.38 23.03
CA GLN A 77 -9.95 -0.60 21.80
C GLN A 77 -8.47 -0.54 21.38
N VAL A 78 -7.56 -0.26 22.33
CA VAL A 78 -6.11 -0.25 22.08
C VAL A 78 -5.61 -1.64 21.69
N ALA A 79 -6.10 -2.69 22.36
CA ALA A 79 -5.77 -4.07 22.04
C ALA A 79 -6.19 -4.44 20.62
N LEU A 80 -7.43 -4.14 20.22
CA LEU A 80 -7.94 -4.42 18.87
C LEU A 80 -7.17 -3.66 17.79
N TYR A 81 -6.88 -2.37 18.01
CA TYR A 81 -6.09 -1.58 17.08
C TYR A 81 -4.69 -2.18 16.87
N THR A 82 -4.00 -2.47 17.99
CA THR A 82 -2.66 -3.02 17.97
C THR A 82 -2.64 -4.41 17.31
N HIS A 83 -3.58 -5.28 17.67
CA HIS A 83 -3.71 -6.62 17.10
C HIS A 83 -3.85 -6.58 15.58
N HIS A 84 -4.77 -5.77 15.04
CA HIS A 84 -4.99 -5.69 13.60
C HIS A 84 -3.81 -5.02 12.87
N GLN A 85 -3.14 -4.01 13.45
CA GLN A 85 -1.96 -3.41 12.83
C GLN A 85 -0.77 -4.38 12.75
N TYR A 86 -0.54 -5.17 13.79
CA TYR A 86 0.49 -6.22 13.75
C TYR A 86 0.18 -7.29 12.71
N ILE A 87 -1.06 -7.78 12.66
CA ILE A 87 -1.49 -8.74 11.64
C ILE A 87 -1.32 -8.16 10.24
N ALA A 88 -1.73 -6.91 10.02
CA ALA A 88 -1.54 -6.23 8.74
C ALA A 88 -0.06 -6.20 8.34
N GLY A 89 0.85 -5.84 9.25
CA GLY A 89 2.29 -5.86 9.00
C GLY A 89 2.84 -7.24 8.63
N PHE A 90 2.43 -8.30 9.34
CA PHE A 90 2.83 -9.68 9.04
C PHE A 90 2.34 -10.12 7.66
N ILE A 91 1.07 -9.88 7.35
CA ILE A 91 0.44 -10.25 6.08
C ILE A 91 1.08 -9.47 4.92
N MET A 92 1.32 -8.17 5.08
CA MET A 92 2.00 -7.34 4.06
C MET A 92 3.42 -7.82 3.78
N THR A 93 4.17 -8.21 4.82
CA THR A 93 5.52 -8.78 4.63
C THR A 93 5.44 -10.12 3.88
N GLY A 94 4.45 -10.97 4.22
CA GLY A 94 4.17 -12.21 3.51
C GLY A 94 3.81 -12.00 2.03
N ALA A 95 3.12 -10.92 1.69
CA ALA A 95 2.80 -10.56 0.31
C ALA A 95 4.07 -10.34 -0.53
N PHE A 96 5.03 -9.55 -0.02
CA PHE A 96 6.32 -9.34 -0.68
C PHE A 96 7.19 -10.60 -0.72
N ALA A 97 7.16 -11.42 0.33
CA ALA A 97 7.87 -12.70 0.35
C ALA A 97 7.38 -13.64 -0.77
N HIS A 98 6.06 -13.80 -0.91
CA HIS A 98 5.49 -14.61 -2.00
C HIS A 98 5.68 -13.99 -3.38
N GLY A 99 5.68 -12.65 -3.49
CA GLY A 99 6.07 -11.95 -4.72
C GLY A 99 7.52 -12.24 -5.13
N ALA A 100 8.46 -12.23 -4.19
CA ALA A 100 9.85 -12.59 -4.45
C ALA A 100 10.01 -14.08 -4.84
N ILE A 101 9.29 -14.99 -4.17
CA ILE A 101 9.27 -16.41 -4.54
C ILE A 101 8.74 -16.60 -5.96
N PHE A 102 7.68 -15.88 -6.34
CA PHE A 102 7.16 -15.89 -7.71
C PHE A 102 8.24 -15.50 -8.73
N PHE A 103 8.98 -14.41 -8.49
CA PHE A 103 10.04 -13.96 -9.41
C PHE A 103 11.17 -14.96 -9.59
N ILE A 104 11.41 -15.83 -8.61
CA ILE A 104 12.47 -16.85 -8.66
C ILE A 104 11.96 -18.15 -9.30
N ARG A 105 10.74 -18.59 -8.94
CA ARG A 105 10.26 -19.94 -9.26
C ARG A 105 9.36 -20.00 -10.49
N ASP A 106 8.50 -19.00 -10.65
CA ASP A 106 7.34 -19.10 -11.55
C ASP A 106 7.37 -18.03 -12.67
N TYR A 107 8.20 -17.00 -12.56
CA TYR A 107 8.31 -15.95 -13.56
C TYR A 107 9.01 -16.45 -14.84
N ASN A 108 8.32 -16.30 -15.98
CA ASN A 108 8.88 -16.57 -17.30
C ASN A 108 9.11 -15.26 -18.07
N PRO A 109 10.38 -14.88 -18.35
CA PRO A 109 10.70 -13.67 -19.11
C PRO A 109 10.15 -13.64 -20.54
N GLU A 110 10.13 -14.78 -21.25
CA GLU A 110 9.67 -14.85 -22.64
C GLU A 110 8.17 -14.55 -22.74
N GLN A 111 7.38 -15.10 -21.81
CA GLN A 111 5.94 -14.84 -21.75
C GLN A 111 5.63 -13.37 -21.39
N ASN A 112 6.50 -12.74 -20.61
CA ASN A 112 6.32 -11.39 -20.08
C ASN A 112 7.13 -10.31 -20.83
N GLU A 113 7.73 -10.64 -21.97
CA GLU A 113 8.61 -9.72 -22.73
C GLU A 113 7.99 -8.34 -22.95
N ASP A 114 8.69 -7.24 -22.63
CA ASP A 114 8.20 -5.85 -22.78
C ASP A 114 6.79 -5.56 -22.23
N ASN A 115 6.24 -6.39 -21.34
CA ASN A 115 5.01 -6.07 -20.61
C ASN A 115 5.34 -5.25 -19.35
N VAL A 116 4.32 -4.83 -18.59
CA VAL A 116 4.54 -4.00 -17.39
C VAL A 116 5.45 -4.65 -16.34
N LEU A 117 5.47 -5.98 -16.20
CA LEU A 117 6.34 -6.68 -15.25
C LEU A 117 7.80 -6.67 -15.72
N ALA A 118 8.05 -7.02 -16.98
CA ALA A 118 9.40 -6.98 -17.54
C ALA A 118 9.98 -5.56 -17.46
N ARG A 119 9.19 -4.56 -17.87
CA ARG A 119 9.62 -3.16 -17.81
C ARG A 119 9.99 -2.74 -16.41
N MET A 120 9.18 -3.08 -15.39
CA MET A 120 9.52 -2.79 -13.99
C MET A 120 10.90 -3.35 -13.60
N LEU A 121 11.24 -4.55 -14.05
CA LEU A 121 12.53 -5.17 -13.80
C LEU A 121 13.68 -4.44 -14.53
N ASP A 122 13.44 -3.94 -15.75
CA ASP A 122 14.45 -3.22 -16.55
C ASP A 122 14.90 -1.89 -15.93
N HIS A 123 14.07 -1.27 -15.09
CA HIS A 123 14.41 -0.03 -14.38
C HIS A 123 14.38 -0.19 -12.86
N LYS A 124 14.59 -1.41 -12.36
CA LYS A 124 14.57 -1.71 -10.92
C LYS A 124 15.58 -0.88 -10.14
N GLU A 125 16.73 -0.57 -10.73
CA GLU A 125 17.78 0.24 -10.10
C GLU A 125 17.28 1.66 -9.81
N ALA A 126 16.52 2.24 -10.73
CA ALA A 126 15.91 3.55 -10.53
C ALA A 126 14.82 3.51 -9.45
N ILE A 127 13.99 2.47 -9.41
CA ILE A 127 12.99 2.29 -8.35
C ILE A 127 13.68 2.20 -6.98
N ILE A 128 14.70 1.33 -6.87
CA ILE A 128 15.45 1.09 -5.64
C ILE A 128 16.18 2.37 -5.20
N SER A 129 16.81 3.11 -6.11
CA SER A 129 17.54 4.33 -5.77
C SER A 129 16.62 5.43 -5.23
N HIS A 130 15.44 5.61 -5.82
CA HIS A 130 14.47 6.60 -5.35
C HIS A 130 13.87 6.21 -4.00
N LEU A 131 13.57 4.93 -3.78
CA LEU A 131 13.13 4.44 -2.47
C LEU A 131 14.21 4.64 -1.41
N SER A 132 15.48 4.33 -1.74
CA SER A 132 16.62 4.58 -0.85
C SER A 132 16.76 6.06 -0.48
N TRP A 133 16.69 6.94 -1.47
CA TRP A 133 16.71 8.39 -1.24
C TRP A 133 15.57 8.83 -0.33
N ALA A 134 14.33 8.39 -0.59
CA ALA A 134 13.18 8.75 0.22
C ALA A 134 13.33 8.25 1.67
N SER A 135 13.81 7.02 1.88
CA SER A 135 14.07 6.47 3.22
C SER A 135 15.14 7.26 3.97
N LEU A 136 16.25 7.60 3.32
CA LEU A 136 17.32 8.40 3.92
C LEU A 136 16.83 9.81 4.24
N PHE A 137 16.14 10.45 3.29
CA PHE A 137 15.58 11.77 3.47
C PHE A 137 14.63 11.81 4.67
N LEU A 138 13.63 10.92 4.72
CA LEU A 138 12.68 10.88 5.83
C LEU A 138 13.37 10.51 7.15
N GLY A 139 14.31 9.56 7.13
CA GLY A 139 15.05 9.12 8.31
C GLY A 139 15.88 10.24 8.94
N PHE A 140 16.73 10.91 8.16
CA PHE A 140 17.59 11.98 8.65
C PHE A 140 16.79 13.18 9.18
N HIS A 141 15.76 13.61 8.45
CA HIS A 141 15.00 14.81 8.84
C HIS A 141 14.07 14.53 10.02
N THR A 142 13.39 13.37 10.05
CA THR A 142 12.49 13.03 11.17
C THR A 142 13.29 12.81 12.45
N LEU A 143 14.31 11.95 12.43
CA LEU A 143 15.13 11.70 13.61
C LEU A 143 15.91 12.95 14.03
N GLY A 144 16.44 13.71 13.07
CA GLY A 144 17.15 14.96 13.34
C GLY A 144 16.28 15.99 14.06
N LEU A 145 15.01 16.13 13.66
CA LEU A 145 14.06 17.00 14.36
C LEU A 145 13.77 16.53 15.78
N TYR A 146 13.59 15.23 16.01
CA TYR A 146 13.38 14.68 17.36
C TYR A 146 14.60 14.96 18.25
N VAL A 147 15.81 14.63 17.79
CA VAL A 147 17.04 14.85 18.55
C VAL A 147 17.28 16.33 18.83
N HIS A 148 17.06 17.21 17.84
CA HIS A 148 17.14 18.66 18.03
C HIS A 148 16.21 19.13 19.15
N ASN A 149 14.94 18.70 19.11
CA ASN A 149 13.94 19.11 20.10
C ASN A 149 14.26 18.59 21.51
N ASP A 150 14.78 17.37 21.63
CA ASP A 150 15.24 16.81 22.91
C ASP A 150 16.43 17.60 23.48
N VAL A 151 17.39 18.00 22.64
CA VAL A 151 18.54 18.81 23.06
C VAL A 151 18.11 20.21 23.49
N MET A 152 17.21 20.87 22.75
CA MET A 152 16.68 22.18 23.12
C MET A 152 15.91 22.14 24.45
N LEU A 153 15.19 21.05 24.70
CA LEU A 153 14.49 20.82 25.96
C LEU A 153 15.49 20.59 27.11
N ALA A 154 16.51 19.75 26.90
CA ALA A 154 17.54 19.48 27.89
C ALA A 154 18.35 20.73 28.28
N PHE A 155 18.54 21.67 27.34
CA PHE A 155 19.18 22.97 27.60
C PHE A 155 18.24 24.03 28.20
N GLY A 156 16.98 23.69 28.47
CA GLY A 156 16.02 24.62 29.09
C GLY A 156 15.57 25.75 28.17
N THR A 157 15.72 25.58 26.84
CA THR A 157 15.28 26.54 25.81
C THR A 157 14.19 25.93 24.91
N PRO A 158 13.01 25.57 25.45
CA PRO A 158 11.95 24.91 24.69
C PRO A 158 11.40 25.76 23.54
N GLU A 159 11.51 27.09 23.61
CA GLU A 159 11.11 28.01 22.55
C GLU A 159 11.92 27.86 21.25
N LYS A 160 13.08 27.18 21.31
CA LYS A 160 13.93 26.88 20.15
C LYS A 160 13.64 25.54 19.50
N GLN A 161 12.61 24.83 19.98
CA GLN A 161 12.12 23.63 19.30
C GLN A 161 11.56 23.99 17.92
N ILE A 162 11.71 23.05 16.99
CA ILE A 162 11.12 23.15 15.67
C ILE A 162 9.80 22.39 15.70
N LEU A 163 8.70 23.15 15.73
CA LEU A 163 7.34 22.64 15.72
C LEU A 163 6.71 22.89 14.34
N ILE A 164 6.52 21.82 13.58
CA ILE A 164 5.97 21.90 12.22
C ILE A 164 4.48 21.58 12.29
N GLU A 165 3.65 22.52 11.83
CA GLU A 165 2.21 22.29 11.71
C GLU A 165 1.88 21.45 10.46
N PRO A 166 1.08 20.38 10.58
CA PRO A 166 0.67 19.57 9.43
C PRO A 166 -0.47 20.25 8.65
N THR A 167 -0.18 21.37 7.97
CA THR A 167 -1.17 22.17 7.24
C THR A 167 -1.90 21.38 6.15
N GLY A 168 -1.27 20.37 5.54
CA GLY A 168 -1.91 19.49 4.55
C GLY A 168 -2.99 18.56 5.13
N ALA A 169 -2.96 18.26 6.43
CA ALA A 169 -3.97 17.43 7.10
C ALA A 169 -5.14 18.25 7.68
N LYS A 170 -4.98 19.57 7.83
CA LYS A 170 -6.00 20.47 8.40
C LYS A 170 -7.26 20.62 7.53
N PRO A 171 -7.20 20.79 6.19
CA PRO A 171 -8.38 20.96 5.34
C PRO A 171 -9.34 19.76 5.39
N GLY A 172 -8.80 18.54 5.49
CA GLY A 172 -9.59 17.32 5.64
C GLY A 172 -10.43 17.36 6.91
N LYS A 173 -9.83 17.69 8.07
CA LYS A 173 -10.53 17.81 9.36
C LYS A 173 -11.63 18.85 9.39
N LEU A 174 -11.45 19.99 8.73
CA LEU A 174 -12.50 21.03 8.65
C LEU A 174 -13.64 20.66 7.71
N ALA A 175 -13.34 20.07 6.54
CA ALA A 175 -14.35 19.81 5.51
C ALA A 175 -15.39 18.75 5.93
N TRP A 176 -14.99 17.68 6.64
CA TRP A 176 -15.94 16.67 7.13
C TRP A 176 -16.64 17.09 8.44
N ALA A 177 -15.97 17.88 9.28
CA ALA A 177 -16.57 18.35 10.54
C ALA A 177 -17.69 19.38 10.32
N SER A 178 -17.69 20.06 9.15
CA SER A 178 -18.75 20.98 8.74
C SER A 178 -19.92 20.34 7.97
N ALA A 179 -19.86 19.03 7.67
CA ALA A 179 -20.96 18.36 6.99
C ALA A 179 -22.09 18.06 8.01
N PRO A 180 -23.32 18.57 7.81
CA PRO A 180 -24.42 18.26 8.72
C PRO A 180 -24.71 16.75 8.70
N PRO A 181 -25.09 16.14 9.83
CA PRO A 181 -25.55 14.76 9.84
C PRO A 181 -26.76 14.66 8.91
N LYS A 182 -26.65 13.86 7.85
CA LYS A 182 -27.82 13.51 7.02
C LYS A 182 -28.72 12.63 7.89
N MET A 183 -29.86 13.19 8.30
CA MET A 183 -30.99 12.43 8.87
C MET A 183 -31.59 11.50 7.84
#